data_AF-A0A0C9XS19-F1
#
_entry.id   AF-A0A0C9XS19-F1
#
_cell.length_a   1.000
_cell.length_b   1.000
_cell.length_c   1.000
_cell.angle_alpha   90.00
_cell.angle_beta   90.00
_cell.angle_gamma   90.00
#
_symmetry.space_group_name_H-M   'P 1'
#
loop_
_entity.id
_entity.type
_entity.pdbx_description
1 polymer ?
#
loop_
_entity_poly.entity_id
_entity_poly.type
_entity_poly.pdbx_seq_one_letter_code
_entity_poly.pdbx_strand_id
1 'polypeptide(L)'
;MEFLFSSRQTGLLQQIRRSQQQIYRLQANFARRRNAASGDGSASPFITVCFINGDDPTAKGLPPLQSVADVDNLSEADAMAYLTGYGFKDVPDDAVTRRGLIKIAIGSFEVLER
;
A
#
# COMPACT_ATOMS: atom_id res chain seq x y z
N MET A 1 4.43 33.82 30.64
CA MET A 1 3.53 34.11 29.49
C MET A 1 3.91 33.16 28.34
N GLU A 2 3.72 31.83 28.50
CA GLU A 2 4.29 30.80 27.58
C GLU A 2 3.24 29.92 26.87
N PHE A 3 1.96 30.00 27.25
CA PHE A 3 0.93 29.07 26.77
C PHE A 3 0.45 29.29 25.32
N LEU A 4 0.71 30.46 24.72
CA LEU A 4 0.24 30.77 23.35
C LEU A 4 1.17 30.26 22.23
N PHE A 5 2.44 29.99 22.54
CA PHE A 5 3.42 29.49 21.56
C PHE A 5 3.28 27.99 21.33
N SER A 6 3.02 27.23 22.40
CA SER A 6 2.88 25.77 22.35
C SER A 6 1.66 25.33 21.52
N SER A 7 0.51 25.98 21.68
CA SER A 7 -0.74 25.64 20.97
C SER A 7 -0.69 25.91 19.47
N ARG A 8 0.10 26.90 19.02
CA ARG A 8 0.31 27.15 17.59
C ARG A 8 1.28 26.13 16.98
N GLN A 9 2.32 25.74 17.72
CA GLN A 9 3.25 24.69 17.29
C GLN A 9 2.56 23.34 17.15
N THR A 10 1.69 22.97 18.09
CA THR A 10 0.91 21.72 18.01
C THR A 10 -0.08 21.71 16.84
N GLY A 11 -0.75 22.84 16.57
CA GLY A 11 -1.64 23.00 15.41
C GLY A 11 -0.91 22.82 14.07
N LEU A 12 0.25 23.46 13.90
CA LEU A 12 1.06 23.33 12.67
C LEU A 12 1.58 21.90 12.47
N LEU A 13 2.07 21.25 13.52
CA LEU A 13 2.52 19.85 13.45
C LEU A 13 1.37 18.91 13.07
N GLN A 14 0.17 19.15 13.60
CA GLN A 14 -1.00 18.37 13.23
C GLN A 14 -1.39 18.59 11.76
N GLN A 15 -1.30 19.83 11.27
CA GLN A 15 -1.56 20.16 9.87
C GLN A 15 -0.55 19.48 8.93
N ILE A 16 0.74 19.54 9.26
CA ILE A 16 1.80 18.87 8.48
C ILE A 16 1.54 17.36 8.39
N ARG A 17 1.20 16.71 9.51
CA ARG A 17 0.88 15.27 9.53
C ARG A 17 -0.32 14.93 8.63
N ARG A 18 -1.38 15.76 8.67
CA ARG A 18 -2.56 15.57 7.81
C ARG A 18 -2.21 15.72 6.33
N SER A 19 -1.42 16.74 5.98
CA SER A 19 -0.98 16.95 4.60
C SER A 19 -0.09 15.82 4.09
N GLN A 20 0.84 15.31 4.92
CA GLN A 20 1.67 14.15 4.56
C GLN A 20 0.81 12.91 4.30
N GLN A 21 -0.15 12.62 5.17
CA GLN A 21 -1.09 11.51 4.99
C GLN A 21 -1.91 11.63 3.70
N GLN A 22 -2.32 12.85 3.32
CA GLN A 22 -3.00 13.08 2.05
C GLN A 22 -2.09 12.81 0.86
N ILE A 23 -0.83 13.24 0.91
CA ILE A 23 0.16 12.99 -0.15
C ILE A 23 0.37 11.47 -0.35
N TYR A 24 0.57 10.71 0.73
CA TYR A 24 0.77 9.26 0.64
C TYR A 24 -0.43 8.55 0.01
N ARG A 25 -1.65 8.95 0.39
CA ARG A 25 -2.88 8.42 -0.21
C ARG A 25 -2.97 8.74 -1.70
N LEU A 26 -2.59 9.95 -2.11
CA LEU A 26 -2.60 10.34 -3.52
C LEU A 26 -1.56 9.55 -4.33
N GLN A 27 -0.34 9.39 -3.80
CA GLN A 27 0.71 8.58 -4.43
C GLN A 27 0.28 7.13 -4.60
N ALA A 28 -0.22 6.49 -3.54
CA ALA A 28 -0.72 5.13 -3.60
C ALA A 28 -1.89 4.98 -4.59
N ASN A 29 -2.81 5.95 -4.63
CA ASN A 29 -3.93 5.93 -5.58
C ASN A 29 -3.47 6.09 -7.04
N PHE A 30 -2.48 6.93 -7.30
CA PHE A 30 -1.89 7.04 -8.63
C PHE A 30 -1.25 5.72 -9.05
N ALA A 31 -0.47 5.10 -8.16
CA ALA A 31 0.17 3.83 -8.41
C ALA A 31 -0.84 2.71 -8.71
N ARG A 32 -1.89 2.58 -7.90
CA ARG A 32 -3.00 1.63 -8.14
C ARG A 32 -3.67 1.84 -9.48
N ARG A 33 -3.96 3.09 -9.87
CA ARG A 33 -4.59 3.38 -11.18
C ARG A 33 -3.67 3.03 -12.34
N ARG A 34 -2.36 3.27 -12.20
CA ARG A 34 -1.37 2.90 -13.22
C ARG A 34 -1.25 1.38 -13.36
N ASN A 35 -1.25 0.66 -12.23
CA ASN A 35 -1.21 -0.79 -12.20
C ASN A 35 -2.48 -1.42 -12.79
N ALA A 36 -3.66 -0.86 -12.48
CA ALA A 36 -4.92 -1.28 -13.08
C ALA A 36 -4.91 -1.17 -14.61
N ALA A 37 -4.31 -0.11 -15.16
CA ALA A 37 -4.13 0.07 -16.60
C ALA A 37 -3.10 -0.89 -17.21
N SER A 38 -2.34 -1.62 -16.39
CA SER A 38 -1.29 -2.54 -16.82
C SER A 38 -1.71 -4.01 -16.83
N GLY A 39 -2.98 -4.30 -16.51
CA GLY A 39 -3.51 -5.66 -16.49
C GLY A 39 -2.88 -6.51 -15.39
N ASP A 40 -2.23 -7.61 -15.79
CA ASP A 40 -1.53 -8.55 -14.91
C ASP A 40 -0.08 -8.14 -14.60
N GLY A 41 0.41 -7.05 -15.20
CA GLY A 41 1.77 -6.56 -15.02
C GLY A 41 2.84 -7.27 -15.85
N SER A 42 2.47 -8.27 -16.67
CA SER A 42 3.43 -9.04 -17.48
C SER A 42 4.04 -8.22 -18.61
N ALA A 43 3.22 -7.44 -19.33
CA ALA A 43 3.65 -6.59 -20.45
C ALA A 43 4.09 -5.19 -20.02
N SER A 44 3.49 -4.64 -18.97
CA SER A 44 3.83 -3.34 -18.37
C SER A 44 3.94 -3.54 -16.86
N PRO A 45 5.16 -3.66 -16.30
CA PRO A 45 5.35 -3.92 -14.88
C PRO A 45 4.59 -2.95 -13.98
N PHE A 46 4.03 -3.49 -12.90
CA PHE A 46 3.44 -2.70 -11.84
C PHE A 46 4.48 -1.78 -11.20
N ILE A 47 4.03 -0.57 -10.85
CA ILE A 47 4.79 0.34 -10.01
C ILE A 47 4.45 0.09 -8.54
N THR A 48 5.44 0.29 -7.69
CA THR A 48 5.32 0.07 -6.25
C THR A 48 4.21 0.91 -5.65
N VAL A 49 3.30 0.26 -4.90
CA VAL A 49 2.30 0.94 -4.09
C VAL A 49 2.82 1.05 -2.66
N CYS A 50 3.09 2.28 -2.21
CA CYS A 50 3.52 2.55 -0.84
C CYS A 50 2.47 2.12 0.19
N PHE A 51 2.95 1.84 1.41
CA PHE A 51 2.11 1.56 2.56
C PHE A 51 1.31 2.77 3.04
N ILE A 52 0.35 2.54 3.94
CA ILE A 52 -0.54 3.61 4.46
C ILE A 52 0.23 4.72 5.20
N ASN A 53 1.43 4.42 5.68
CA ASN A 53 2.31 5.36 6.34
C ASN A 53 3.25 6.10 5.35
N GLY A 54 3.17 5.78 4.06
CA GLY A 54 4.03 6.35 3.01
C GLY A 54 5.32 5.56 2.75
N ASP A 55 5.61 4.53 3.54
CA ASP A 55 6.84 3.75 3.37
C ASP A 55 6.79 2.90 2.09
N ASP A 56 7.94 2.80 1.44
CA ASP A 56 8.17 1.88 0.33
C ASP A 56 8.36 0.45 0.89
N PRO A 57 7.52 -0.53 0.52
CA PRO A 57 7.65 -1.93 0.94
C PRO A 57 9.03 -2.52 0.62
N THR A 58 9.59 -2.19 -0.54
CA THR A 58 10.88 -2.73 -1.00
C THR A 58 12.05 -2.18 -0.20
N ALA A 59 11.96 -0.92 0.23
CA ALA A 59 12.93 -0.32 1.15
C ALA A 59 12.88 -0.95 2.56
N LYS A 60 11.80 -1.68 2.90
CA LYS A 60 11.67 -2.47 4.13
C LYS A 60 12.12 -3.93 3.96
N GLY A 61 12.69 -4.29 2.81
CA GLY A 61 13.18 -5.63 2.53
C GLY A 61 12.14 -6.59 1.97
N LEU A 62 10.94 -6.11 1.62
CA LEU A 62 9.93 -6.95 0.96
C LEU A 62 10.22 -7.07 -0.55
N PRO A 63 9.92 -8.22 -1.17
CA PRO A 63 10.14 -8.44 -2.59
C PRO A 63 9.25 -7.51 -3.43
N PRO A 64 9.75 -6.93 -4.53
CA PRO A 64 8.94 -6.05 -5.38
C PRO A 64 7.78 -6.82 -6.03
N LEU A 65 6.62 -6.16 -6.12
CA LEU A 65 5.43 -6.70 -6.80
C LEU A 65 5.28 -6.03 -8.17
N GLN A 66 5.89 -6.63 -9.19
CA GLN A 66 5.89 -6.12 -10.56
C GLN A 66 4.78 -6.73 -11.41
N SER A 67 4.17 -7.82 -10.94
CA SER A 67 3.13 -8.55 -11.65
C SER A 67 2.22 -9.31 -10.68
N VAL A 68 1.11 -9.82 -11.21
CA VAL A 68 0.23 -10.77 -10.50
C VAL A 68 0.99 -12.03 -10.10
N ALA A 69 1.89 -12.51 -10.98
CA ALA A 69 2.73 -13.68 -10.69
C ALA A 69 3.64 -13.46 -9.48
N ASP A 70 4.16 -12.24 -9.26
CA ASP A 70 4.96 -11.95 -8.08
C ASP A 70 4.12 -12.06 -6.80
N VAL A 71 2.86 -11.59 -6.85
CA VAL A 71 1.93 -11.74 -5.72
C VAL A 71 1.63 -13.21 -5.45
N ASP A 72 1.41 -14.00 -6.50
CA ASP A 72 1.09 -15.41 -6.37
C ASP A 72 2.26 -16.22 -5.79
N ASN A 73 3.50 -15.82 -6.08
CA ASN A 73 4.73 -16.44 -5.59
C ASN A 73 5.24 -15.87 -4.25
N LEU A 74 4.52 -14.96 -3.60
CA LEU A 74 4.91 -14.46 -2.29
C LEU A 74 4.99 -15.59 -1.25
N SER A 75 5.99 -15.51 -0.38
CA SER A 75 6.00 -16.28 0.85
C SER A 75 4.86 -15.81 1.76
N GLU A 76 4.39 -16.69 2.65
CA GLU A 76 3.31 -16.33 3.58
C GLU A 76 3.71 -15.20 4.53
N ALA A 77 4.97 -15.18 4.95
CA ALA A 77 5.50 -14.11 5.80
C ALA A 77 5.47 -12.75 5.07
N ASP A 78 5.87 -12.71 3.80
CA ASP A 78 5.88 -11.48 3.01
C ASP A 78 4.45 -11.03 2.69
N ALA A 79 3.55 -11.96 2.36
CA ALA A 79 2.14 -11.66 2.12
C ALA A 79 1.48 -11.01 3.36
N MET A 80 1.75 -11.55 4.55
CA MET A 80 1.28 -10.97 5.81
C MET A 80 1.87 -9.58 6.07
N ALA A 81 3.16 -9.39 5.78
CA ALA A 81 3.82 -8.10 5.94
C ALA A 81 3.25 -7.03 5.00
N TYR A 82 2.99 -7.40 3.75
CA TYR A 82 2.30 -6.55 2.77
C TYR A 82 0.91 -6.13 3.24
N LEU A 83 0.09 -7.08 3.67
CA LEU A 83 -1.26 -6.81 4.16
C LEU A 83 -1.26 -5.91 5.39
N THR A 84 -0.34 -6.16 6.33
CA THR A 84 -0.16 -5.31 7.51
C THR A 84 0.20 -3.88 7.12
N GLY A 85 1.16 -3.70 6.19
CA GLY A 85 1.55 -2.39 5.70
C GLY A 85 0.45 -1.66 4.91
N TYR A 86 -0.43 -2.40 4.24
CA TYR A 86 -1.63 -1.85 3.60
C TYR A 86 -2.78 -1.57 4.57
N GLY A 87 -2.63 -1.92 5.85
CA GLY A 87 -3.58 -1.59 6.91
C GLY A 87 -4.65 -2.64 7.17
N PHE A 88 -4.51 -3.86 6.65
CA PHE A 88 -5.37 -4.99 6.99
C PHE A 88 -4.97 -5.50 8.38
N LYS A 89 -5.88 -5.35 9.37
CA LYS A 89 -5.65 -5.76 10.76
C LYS A 89 -5.98 -7.23 11.01
N ASP A 90 -7.04 -7.72 10.37
CA ASP A 90 -7.48 -9.11 10.44
C ASP A 90 -7.08 -9.80 9.14
N VAL A 91 -5.82 -10.26 9.09
CA VAL A 91 -5.28 -10.97 7.94
C VAL A 91 -5.92 -12.37 7.89
N PRO A 92 -6.63 -12.75 6.82
CA PRO A 92 -7.23 -14.08 6.70
C PRO A 92 -6.18 -15.19 6.78
N ASP A 93 -6.54 -16.35 7.34
CA ASP A 93 -5.68 -17.54 7.39
C ASP A 93 -5.53 -18.22 6.03
N ASP A 94 -6.47 -17.99 5.12
CA ASP A 94 -6.44 -18.53 3.77
C ASP A 94 -5.50 -17.74 2.85
N ALA A 95 -4.61 -18.51 2.20
CA ALA A 95 -3.52 -17.98 1.39
C ALA A 95 -4.00 -17.38 0.06
N VAL A 96 -5.11 -17.90 -0.49
CA VAL A 96 -5.74 -17.38 -1.71
C VAL A 96 -6.36 -16.00 -1.42
N THR A 97 -7.09 -15.90 -0.31
CA THR A 97 -7.71 -14.65 0.13
C THR A 97 -6.67 -13.57 0.42
N ARG A 98 -5.56 -13.91 1.11
CA ARG A 98 -4.45 -12.98 1.34
C ARG A 98 -3.90 -12.39 0.04
N ARG A 99 -3.58 -13.25 -0.92
CA ARG A 99 -3.05 -12.83 -2.23
C ARG A 99 -4.07 -11.99 -3.00
N GLY A 100 -5.34 -12.37 -3.00
CA GLY A 100 -6.43 -11.59 -3.58
C GLY A 100 -6.53 -10.18 -3.00
N LEU A 101 -6.41 -10.05 -1.66
CA LEU A 101 -6.39 -8.74 -1.00
C LEU A 101 -5.16 -7.90 -1.39
N ILE A 102 -3.99 -8.52 -1.57
CA ILE A 102 -2.79 -7.84 -2.05
C ILE A 102 -3.00 -7.35 -3.48
N LYS A 103 -3.53 -8.19 -4.39
CA LYS A 103 -3.85 -7.81 -5.78
C LYS A 103 -4.76 -6.56 -5.79
N ILE A 104 -5.82 -6.57 -5.00
CA ILE A 104 -6.71 -5.40 -4.83
C ILE A 104 -5.94 -4.18 -4.29
N ALA A 105 -5.10 -4.36 -3.27
CA ALA A 105 -4.37 -3.27 -2.63
C ALA A 105 -3.36 -2.60 -3.58
N ILE A 106 -2.77 -3.35 -4.51
CA ILE A 106 -1.84 -2.83 -5.53
C ILE A 106 -2.53 -2.34 -6.80
N GLY A 107 -3.86 -2.49 -6.90
CA GLY A 107 -4.66 -2.05 -8.03
C GLY A 107 -4.71 -3.05 -9.19
N SER A 108 -4.35 -4.31 -8.96
CA SER A 108 -4.58 -5.39 -9.91
C SER A 108 -6.01 -5.93 -9.70
N PHE A 109 -6.86 -5.71 -10.70
CA PHE A 109 -8.21 -6.28 -10.73
C PHE A 109 -8.19 -7.49 -11.66
N GLU A 110 -7.98 -8.68 -11.12
CA GLU A 110 -8.64 -9.84 -11.69
C GLU A 110 -10.10 -9.72 -11.27
N VAL A 111 -11.00 -9.62 -12.25
CA VAL A 111 -12.42 -9.85 -11.98
C VAL A 111 -12.48 -11.26 -11.39
N LEU A 112 -12.79 -11.37 -10.09
CA LEU A 112 -13.16 -12.65 -9.50
C LEU A 112 -14.39 -13.12 -10.27
N GLU A 113 -14.19 -13.93 -11.31
CA GLU A 113 -15.29 -14.59 -12.01
C GLU A 113 -16.06 -15.38 -10.95
N ARG A 114 -17.31 -14.96 -10.74
CA ARG A 114 -18.29 -15.59 -9.86
C ARG A 114 -18.97 -16.75 -10.56
#